data_AF-A0A3R8Z5J0-F1
#
_entry.id   AF-A0A3R8Z5J0-F1
#
_cell.length_a   1.000
_cell.length_b   1.000
_cell.length_c   1.000
_cell.angle_alpha   90.00
_cell.angle_beta   90.00
_cell.angle_gamma   90.00
#
_symmetry.space_group_name_H-M   'P 1'
#
loop_
_entity.id
_entity.type
_entity.pdbx_description
1 polymer ?
#
loop_
_entity_poly.entity_id
_entity_poly.type
_entity_poly.pdbx_seq_one_letter_code
_entity_poly.pdbx_strand_id
1 'polypeptide(L)' 'MKEKLIYCLAIFFGVLLASSLLSGAKVMFTNWYAFPEEISRFSIMMICYISVVKFIHFIFSILIKK' A
#
# COMPACT_ATOMS: atom_id res chain seq x y z
N MET A 1 3.66 -22.85 13.86
CA MET A 1 2.82 -23.07 12.65
C MET A 1 1.68 -22.06 12.53
N LYS A 2 0.89 -21.83 13.60
CA LYS A 2 -0.23 -20.87 13.59
C LYS A 2 0.20 -19.44 13.17
N GLU A 3 1.35 -18.97 13.63
CA GLU A 3 1.90 -17.65 13.27
C GLU A 3 2.17 -17.50 11.77
N LYS A 4 2.73 -18.53 11.13
CA LYS A 4 2.99 -18.52 9.68
C LYS A 4 1.68 -18.45 8.89
N LEU A 5 0.65 -19.16 9.33
CA LEU A 5 -0.68 -19.12 8.71
C LEU A 5 -1.29 -17.72 8.81
N ILE A 6 -1.23 -17.09 9.99
CA ILE A 6 -1.72 -15.73 10.20
C ILE A 6 -0.97 -14.75 9.29
N TYR A 7 0.34 -14.89 9.17
CA TYR A 7 1.16 -14.05 8.29
C TYR A 7 0.76 -14.20 6.81
N CYS A 8 0.57 -15.43 6.33
CA CYS A 8 0.10 -15.68 4.97
C CYS A 8 -1.29 -15.06 4.71
N LEU A 9 -2.22 -15.22 5.65
CA LEU A 9 -3.55 -14.61 5.54
C LEU A 9 -3.45 -13.07 5.52
N ALA A 10 -2.62 -12.49 6.38
CA ALA A 10 -2.41 -11.04 6.41
C ALA A 10 -1.87 -10.50 5.08
N ILE A 11 -0.90 -11.20 4.47
CA ILE A 11 -0.40 -10.84 3.13
C ILE A 11 -1.52 -10.95 2.09
N PHE A 12 -2.27 -12.05 2.10
CA PHE A 12 -3.35 -12.27 1.14
C PHE A 12 -4.42 -11.17 1.22
N PHE A 13 -4.89 -10.85 2.42
CA PHE A 13 -5.83 -9.75 2.63
C PHE A 13 -5.24 -8.39 2.29
N GLY A 14 -3.96 -8.17 2.59
CA GLY A 14 -3.25 -6.94 2.23
C GLY A 14 -3.20 -6.74 0.71
N VAL A 15 -2.88 -7.78 -0.05
CA VAL A 15 -2.88 -7.74 -1.52
C VAL A 15 -4.29 -7.49 -2.06
N LEU A 16 -5.30 -8.20 -1.55
CA LEU A 16 -6.69 -7.99 -1.96
C LEU A 16 -7.17 -6.56 -1.73
N LEU A 17 -6.90 -5.99 -0.56
CA LEU A 17 -7.27 -4.61 -0.23
C LEU A 17 -6.52 -3.61 -1.10
N ALA A 18 -5.21 -3.79 -1.28
CA ALA A 18 -4.39 -2.91 -2.11
C ALA A 18 -4.85 -2.93 -3.58
N SER A 19 -5.10 -4.11 -4.15
CA SER A 19 -5.62 -4.25 -5.51
C SER A 19 -6.99 -3.60 -5.67
N SER A 20 -7.86 -3.71 -4.66
CA SER A 20 -9.19 -3.11 -4.69
C SER A 20 -9.18 -1.58 -4.59
N LEU A 21 -8.25 -1.02 -3.79
CA LEU A 21 -8.01 0.43 -3.72
C LEU A 21 -7.44 0.96 -5.03
N LEU A 22 -6.44 0.29 -5.61
CA LEU A 22 -5.85 0.69 -6.89
C LEU A 22 -6.88 0.66 -8.03
N SER A 23 -7.77 -0.32 -8.00
CA SER A 23 -8.92 -0.41 -8.92
C SER A 23 -9.90 0.74 -8.71
N GLY A 24 -10.33 1.00 -7.47
CA GLY A 24 -11.23 2.10 -7.13
C GLY A 24 -10.70 3.48 -7.51
N ALA A 25 -9.39 3.69 -7.41
CA ALA A 25 -8.75 4.94 -7.82
C ALA A 25 -8.51 5.05 -9.34
N LYS A 26 -8.89 4.02 -10.12
CA LYS A 26 -8.68 3.92 -11.57
C LYS A 26 -7.19 4.02 -11.97
N VAL A 27 -6.30 3.53 -11.10
CA VAL A 27 -4.85 3.50 -11.35
C VAL A 27 -4.44 2.18 -12.00
N MET A 28 -4.99 1.06 -11.55
CA MET A 28 -4.64 -0.29 -12.02
C MET A 28 -5.81 -1.27 -11.82
N PHE A 29 -5.81 -2.43 -12.48
CA PHE A 29 -6.83 -3.50 -12.31
C PHE A 29 -8.27 -3.04 -12.61
N THR A 30 -8.51 -2.55 -13.83
CA THR A 30 -9.82 -2.00 -14.27
C THR A 30 -10.99 -2.98 -14.19
N ASN A 31 -10.73 -4.30 -14.20
CA ASN A 31 -11.74 -5.36 -14.13
C ASN A 31 -11.85 -6.02 -12.74
N TRP A 32 -11.24 -5.43 -11.70
CA TRP A 32 -11.26 -5.95 -10.34
C TRP A 32 -12.35 -5.29 -9.47
N TYR A 33 -12.57 -5.81 -8.27
CA TYR A 33 -13.50 -5.20 -7.31
C TYR A 33 -12.98 -3.82 -6.87
N ALA A 34 -13.72 -2.78 -7.22
CA ALA A 34 -13.34 -1.39 -6.97
C ALA A 34 -13.97 -0.88 -5.68
N PHE A 35 -13.15 -0.30 -4.79
CA PHE A 35 -13.64 0.52 -3.69
C PHE A 35 -14.19 1.87 -4.20
N PRO A 36 -14.95 2.62 -3.37
CA PRO A 36 -15.40 3.97 -3.71
C PRO A 36 -14.24 4.85 -4.15
N GLU A 37 -14.44 5.57 -5.25
CA GLU A 37 -13.37 6.27 -5.96
C GLU A 37 -12.68 7.33 -5.10
N GLU A 38 -13.45 8.14 -4.37
CA GLU A 38 -12.91 9.20 -3.50
C GLU A 38 -12.04 8.64 -2.37
N ILE A 39 -12.55 7.61 -1.68
CA ILE A 39 -11.84 6.95 -0.58
C ILE A 39 -10.56 6.28 -1.10
N SER A 40 -10.65 5.66 -2.28
CA SER A 40 -9.53 4.97 -2.90
C SER A 40 -8.41 5.94 -3.27
N ARG A 41 -8.75 7.05 -3.93
CA ARG A 41 -7.78 8.11 -4.28
C ARG A 41 -7.14 8.71 -3.04
N PHE A 42 -7.93 9.04 -2.03
CA PHE A 42 -7.42 9.59 -0.77
C PHE A 42 -6.45 8.62 -0.07
N SER A 43 -6.84 7.34 0.02
CA SER A 43 -6.03 6.32 0.67
C SER A 43 -4.69 6.08 -0.03
N ILE A 44 -4.70 5.99 -1.37
CA ILE A 44 -3.47 5.83 -2.16
C ILE A 44 -2.58 7.06 -2.01
N MET A 45 -3.15 8.26 -2.06
CA MET A 45 -2.40 9.50 -1.88
C MET A 45 -1.69 9.51 -0.52
N MET A 46 -2.38 9.16 0.57
CA MET A 46 -1.78 9.06 1.90
C MET A 46 -0.66 8.01 1.96
N ILE A 47 -0.87 6.83 1.37
CA ILE A 47 0.16 5.76 1.32
C ILE A 47 1.39 6.24 0.53
N CYS A 48 1.19 6.94 -0.59
CA CYS A 48 2.28 7.50 -1.38
C CYS A 48 3.08 8.54 -0.59
N TYR A 49 2.41 9.49 0.08
CA TYR A 49 3.10 10.49 0.88
C TYR A 49 3.93 9.88 2.01
N ILE A 50 3.35 8.92 2.75
CA ILE A 50 4.08 8.22 3.82
C ILE A 50 5.29 7.47 3.25
N SER A 51 5.13 6.81 2.11
CA SER A 51 6.22 6.07 1.46
C SER A 51 7.35 7.01 1.02
N VAL A 52 7.02 8.17 0.44
CA VAL A 52 8.01 9.19 0.06
C VAL A 52 8.75 9.71 1.29
N VAL A 53 8.05 10.04 2.38
CA VAL A 53 8.68 10.49 3.64
C VAL A 53 9.63 9.43 4.19
N LYS A 54 9.20 8.16 4.24
CA LYS A 54 10.05 7.05 4.69
C LYS A 54 11.28 6.87 3.81
N PHE A 55 11.11 6.99 2.49
CA PHE A 55 12.21 6.88 1.54
C PHE A 55 13.23 8.02 1.70
N ILE A 56 12.75 9.26 1.86
CA ILE A 56 13.61 10.41 2.15
C ILE A 56 14.36 10.22 3.47
N HIS A 57 13.67 9.81 4.54
CA HIS A 57 14.30 9.53 5.84
C HIS A 57 15.36 8.43 5.73
N PHE A 58 15.09 7.38 4.95
CA PHE A 58 16.05 6.31 4.68
C PHE A 58 17.31 6.84 3.96
N ILE A 59 17.14 7.69 2.94
CA ILE A 59 18.26 8.33 2.24
C ILE A 59 19.09 9.19 3.20
N PHE A 60 18.45 10.05 3.99
CA PHE A 60 19.16 10.88 4.97
C PHE A 60 19.90 10.03 6.01
N SER A 61 19.29 8.95 6.49
CA SER A 61 19.95 8.04 7.43
C SER A 61 21.18 7.37 6.83
N ILE A 62 21.22 7.11 5.53
CA ILE A 62 22.39 6.55 4.85
C ILE A 62 23.47 7.61 4.67
N LEU A 63 23.08 8.84 4.29
CA LEU A 63 24.01 9.93 4.02
C LEU A 63 24.64 10.50 5.30
N ILE A 64 23.90 10.59 6.41
CA ILE A 64 24.39 11.13 7.69
C ILE A 64 25.20 10.11 8.50
N LYS A 65 24.99 8.79 8.28
CA LYS A 65 25.83 7.74 8.88
C LYS A 65 27.20 7.58 8.20
N LYS A 66 27.45 8.35 7.14
CA LYS A 66 28.75 8.43 6.46
C LYS A 66 29.52 9.63 6.98
#